data_AF-A0A8T7HWP7-F1
#
_entry.id   AF-A0A8T7HWP7-F1
#
_cell.length_a   1.000
_cell.length_b   1.000
_cell.length_c   1.000
_cell.angle_alpha   90.00
_cell.angle_beta   90.00
_cell.angle_gamma   90.00
#
_symmetry.space_group_name_H-M   'P 1'
#
loop_
_entity.id
_entity.type
_entity.pdbx_description
1 polymer ?
#
loop_
_entity_poly.entity_id
_entity_poly.type
_entity_poly.pdbx_seq_one_letter_code
_entity_poly.pdbx_strand_id
1 'polypeptide(L)'
;MSDVRVIKKYPNRRLYDTAISSYITLNDVKELVLSYTPFKVIDAKSGDDLTRATLLQIISEQEDKESPIFTSEILQNVIRFYGDSMQAMMSRFLEHSMKLFMEQQAGFKSPLNTFLGTNPMTMMQNIAEQNLNMWKSMQENFYTRSGQVKDDVDEETTEDEKKDA
;
A
#
# COMPACT_ATOMS: atom_id res chain seq x y z
N MET A 1 -22.55 20.57 9.14
CA MET A 1 -22.04 20.70 7.77
C MET A 1 -20.73 21.47 7.89
N SER A 2 -19.59 20.86 7.53
CA SER A 2 -18.32 21.58 7.50
C SER A 2 -18.41 22.63 6.39
N ASP A 3 -18.38 23.89 6.77
CA ASP A 3 -18.46 25.00 5.82
C ASP A 3 -17.20 24.98 4.93
N VAL A 4 -17.39 25.08 3.62
CA VAL A 4 -16.28 24.99 2.66
C VAL A 4 -15.47 26.29 2.76
N ARG A 5 -14.17 26.19 3.05
CA ARG A 5 -13.30 27.36 3.24
C ARG A 5 -13.19 28.15 1.93
N VAL A 6 -13.44 29.46 1.98
CA VAL A 6 -13.41 30.31 0.78
C VAL A 6 -12.10 31.10 0.72
N ILE A 7 -11.38 30.95 -0.39
CA ILE A 7 -10.20 31.73 -0.72
C ILE A 7 -10.54 32.69 -1.85
N LYS A 8 -10.42 34.00 -1.61
CA LYS A 8 -10.64 35.03 -2.62
C LYS A 8 -9.33 35.33 -3.36
N LYS A 9 -9.34 35.20 -4.68
CA LYS A 9 -8.20 35.56 -5.54
C LYS A 9 -8.42 36.94 -6.17
N TYR A 10 -7.43 37.81 -6.01
CA TYR A 10 -7.45 39.15 -6.56
C TYR A 10 -6.57 39.26 -7.82
N PRO A 11 -6.84 40.23 -8.72
CA PRO A 11 -6.09 40.38 -9.97
C PRO A 11 -4.57 40.54 -9.80
N ASN A 12 -4.10 41.08 -8.68
CA ASN A 12 -2.69 41.26 -8.36
C ASN A 12 -2.03 40.01 -7.77
N ARG A 13 -2.53 38.81 -8.11
CA ARG A 13 -2.09 37.49 -7.62
C ARG A 13 -2.25 37.26 -6.11
N ARG A 14 -2.84 38.20 -5.35
CA ARG A 14 -3.07 38.03 -3.92
C ARG A 14 -4.20 37.03 -3.66
N LEU A 15 -4.01 36.21 -2.63
CA LEU A 15 -5.01 35.27 -2.13
C LEU A 15 -5.40 35.71 -0.71
N TYR A 16 -6.69 35.76 -0.43
CA TYR A 16 -7.24 36.12 0.88
C TYR A 16 -8.11 34.99 1.40
N ASP A 17 -7.82 34.55 2.59
CA ASP A 17 -8.53 33.47 3.24
C ASP A 17 -9.62 34.02 4.15
N THR A 18 -10.88 33.70 3.87
CA THR A 18 -12.00 34.22 4.66
C THR A 18 -12.13 33.57 6.04
N ALA A 19 -11.52 32.40 6.27
CA ALA A 19 -11.63 31.72 7.56
C ALA A 19 -10.70 32.33 8.61
N ILE A 20 -9.48 32.71 8.22
CA ILE A 20 -8.50 33.35 9.11
C ILE A 20 -8.37 34.87 8.89
N SER A 21 -9.17 35.41 7.95
CA SER A 21 -9.24 36.84 7.63
C SER A 21 -7.89 37.46 7.27
N SER A 22 -7.03 36.71 6.57
CA SER A 22 -5.67 37.16 6.25
C SER A 22 -5.27 36.83 4.80
N TYR A 23 -4.23 37.52 4.33
CA TYR A 23 -3.60 37.17 3.06
C TYR A 23 -2.73 35.92 3.23
N ILE A 24 -2.84 35.03 2.26
CA ILE A 24 -2.10 33.77 2.21
C ILE A 24 -1.35 33.64 0.87
N THR A 25 -0.43 32.70 0.81
CA THR A 25 0.34 32.36 -0.37
C THR A 25 -0.26 31.14 -1.08
N LEU A 26 0.23 30.84 -2.29
CA LEU A 26 -0.14 29.60 -2.98
C LEU A 26 0.35 28.35 -2.22
N ASN A 27 1.48 28.45 -1.52
CA ASN A 27 1.98 27.37 -0.66
C ASN A 27 1.00 27.08 0.49
N ASP A 28 0.39 28.10 1.09
CA ASP A 28 -0.61 27.89 2.14
C ASP A 28 -1.87 27.19 1.60
N VAL A 29 -2.30 27.53 0.38
CA VAL A 29 -3.39 26.81 -0.30
C VAL A 29 -3.02 25.34 -0.57
N LYS A 30 -1.76 25.07 -0.93
CA LYS A 30 -1.26 23.69 -1.06
C LYS A 30 -1.33 22.95 0.29
N GLU A 31 -1.00 23.59 1.41
CA GLU A 31 -1.16 22.98 2.74
C GLU A 31 -2.63 22.64 3.05
N LEU A 32 -3.60 23.41 2.54
CA LEU A 32 -5.02 23.03 2.64
C LEU A 32 -5.33 21.73 1.89
N VAL A 33 -4.73 21.52 0.71
CA VAL A 33 -4.87 20.26 -0.05
C VAL A 33 -4.25 19.10 0.73
N LEU A 34 -3.03 19.28 1.26
CA LEU A 34 -2.31 18.24 2.00
C LEU A 34 -2.99 17.85 3.32
N SER A 35 -3.69 18.81 3.95
CA SER A 35 -4.48 18.58 5.16
C SER A 35 -5.89 18.06 4.90
N TYR A 36 -6.25 17.77 3.64
CA TYR A 36 -7.60 17.35 3.24
C TYR A 36 -8.70 18.34 3.66
N THR A 37 -8.35 19.62 3.77
CA THR A 37 -9.31 20.68 4.12
C THR A 37 -10.12 21.04 2.88
N PRO A 38 -11.47 20.94 2.88
CA PRO A 38 -12.28 21.34 1.74
C PRO A 38 -12.26 22.88 1.58
N PHE A 39 -11.88 23.34 0.39
CA PHE A 39 -11.87 24.77 0.06
C PHE A 39 -12.37 25.04 -1.36
N LYS A 40 -12.69 26.30 -1.63
CA LYS A 40 -12.94 26.85 -2.97
C LYS A 40 -12.13 28.12 -3.17
N VAL A 41 -11.66 28.33 -4.39
CA VAL A 41 -11.00 29.57 -4.79
C VAL A 41 -11.94 30.34 -5.70
N ILE A 42 -12.29 31.56 -5.31
CA ILE A 42 -13.24 32.40 -6.03
C ILE A 42 -12.55 33.68 -6.49
N ASP A 43 -12.78 34.10 -7.73
CA ASP A 43 -12.33 35.41 -8.19
C ASP A 43 -13.05 36.52 -7.42
N ALA A 44 -12.29 37.43 -6.79
CA ALA A 44 -12.86 38.47 -5.94
C ALA A 44 -13.65 39.53 -6.72
N LYS A 45 -13.45 39.64 -8.04
CA LYS A 45 -14.09 40.62 -8.91
C LYS A 45 -15.26 40.01 -9.68
N SER A 46 -15.08 38.85 -10.31
CA SER A 46 -16.14 38.21 -11.12
C SER A 46 -17.00 37.21 -10.34
N GLY A 47 -16.47 36.64 -9.26
CA GLY A 47 -17.13 35.55 -8.54
C GLY A 47 -16.93 34.17 -9.17
N ASP A 48 -16.09 34.07 -10.22
CA ASP A 48 -15.85 32.79 -10.91
C ASP A 48 -15.15 31.78 -10.01
N ASP A 49 -15.48 30.49 -10.18
CA ASP A 49 -14.79 29.40 -9.51
C ASP A 49 -13.43 29.14 -10.18
N LEU A 50 -12.37 29.58 -9.51
CA LEU A 50 -10.98 29.42 -9.91
C LEU A 50 -10.29 28.23 -9.22
N THR A 51 -11.04 27.35 -8.56
CA THR A 51 -10.48 26.22 -7.80
C THR A 51 -9.63 25.33 -8.70
N ARG A 52 -10.16 24.93 -9.86
CA ARG A 52 -9.44 24.09 -10.84
C ARG A 52 -8.17 24.77 -11.35
N ALA A 53 -8.26 26.05 -11.72
CA ALA A 53 -7.12 26.81 -12.23
C ALA A 53 -6.02 26.95 -11.16
N THR A 54 -6.40 27.17 -9.90
CA THR A 54 -5.46 27.28 -8.79
C THR A 54 -4.78 25.94 -8.49
N LEU A 55 -5.50 24.83 -8.52
CA LEU A 55 -4.92 23.49 -8.34
C LEU A 55 -3.92 23.15 -9.46
N LEU A 56 -4.23 23.47 -10.71
CA LEU A 56 -3.28 23.30 -11.83
C LEU A 56 -2.03 24.16 -11.65
N GLN A 57 -2.17 25.39 -11.16
CA GLN A 57 -1.02 26.25 -10.85
C GLN A 57 -0.15 25.62 -9.75
N ILE A 58 -0.74 25.09 -8.68
CA ILE A 58 -0.01 24.40 -7.60
C ILE A 58 0.78 23.21 -8.15
N ILE A 59 0.15 22.39 -9.00
CA ILE A 59 0.80 21.24 -9.63
C ILE A 59 1.99 21.71 -10.47
N SER A 60 1.80 22.72 -11.32
CA SER A 60 2.87 23.28 -12.16
C SER A 60 4.07 23.77 -11.33
N GLU A 61 3.82 24.52 -10.25
CA GLU A 61 4.89 25.03 -9.38
C GLU A 61 5.62 23.91 -8.60
N GLN A 62 4.98 22.74 -8.44
CA GLN A 62 5.60 21.59 -7.78
C GLN A 62 6.47 20.77 -8.74
N GLU A 63 6.09 20.68 -10.02
CA GLU A 63 6.88 20.00 -11.06
C GLU A 63 8.16 20.76 -11.42
N ASP A 64 8.22 22.08 -11.21
CA ASP A 64 9.44 22.88 -11.41
C ASP A 64 10.54 22.64 -10.33
N LYS A 65 10.26 21.80 -9.31
CA LYS A 65 11.20 21.49 -8.21
C LYS A 65 11.99 20.21 -8.48
N GLU A 66 12.93 19.87 -7.58
CA GLU A 66 13.92 18.78 -7.76
C GLU A 66 13.33 17.35 -7.90
N SER A 67 12.03 17.14 -7.65
CA SER A 67 11.38 15.82 -7.74
C SER A 67 10.02 15.90 -8.44
N PRO A 68 9.98 16.04 -9.78
CA PRO A 68 8.76 16.01 -10.57
C PRO A 68 8.16 14.60 -10.60
N ILE A 69 6.84 14.52 -10.57
CA ILE A 69 6.10 13.24 -10.63
C ILE A 69 5.67 12.96 -12.06
N PHE A 70 5.40 13.99 -12.86
CA PHE A 70 4.91 13.83 -14.22
C PHE A 70 6.07 13.69 -15.22
N THR A 71 6.21 12.50 -15.80
CA THR A 71 7.13 12.30 -16.92
C THR A 71 6.63 13.01 -18.18
N SER A 72 7.54 13.40 -19.07
CA SER A 72 7.20 14.01 -20.36
C SER A 72 6.27 13.12 -21.21
N GLU A 73 6.35 11.81 -21.05
CA GLU A 73 5.46 10.85 -21.71
C GLU A 73 4.03 10.94 -21.16
N ILE A 74 3.87 10.99 -19.83
CA ILE A 74 2.56 11.17 -19.20
C ILE A 74 1.94 12.49 -19.64
N LEU A 75 2.70 13.59 -19.64
CA LEU A 75 2.20 14.90 -20.06
C LEU A 75 1.74 14.90 -21.53
N GLN A 76 2.52 14.33 -22.44
CA GLN A 76 2.13 14.21 -23.85
C GLN A 76 0.86 13.38 -24.02
N ASN A 77 0.74 12.25 -23.31
CA ASN A 77 -0.45 11.41 -23.37
C ASN A 77 -1.67 12.15 -22.83
N VAL A 78 -1.53 12.84 -21.69
CA VAL A 78 -2.59 13.72 -21.14
C VAL A 78 -3.06 14.74 -22.17
N ILE A 79 -2.15 15.40 -22.88
CA ILE A 79 -2.49 16.36 -23.95
C ILE A 79 -3.22 15.68 -25.11
N ARG A 80 -2.71 14.55 -25.61
CA ARG A 80 -3.32 13.79 -26.72
C ARG A 80 -4.76 13.37 -26.41
N PHE A 81 -5.04 13.00 -25.17
CA PHE A 81 -6.38 12.59 -24.75
C PHE A 81 -7.42 13.71 -24.83
N TYR A 82 -7.02 14.98 -24.77
CA TYR A 82 -7.94 16.10 -25.02
C TYR A 82 -8.27 16.28 -26.51
N GLY A 83 -7.49 15.70 -27.41
CA GLY A 83 -7.72 15.72 -28.86
C GLY A 83 -8.48 14.50 -29.40
N ASP A 84 -8.67 13.46 -28.58
CA ASP A 84 -9.30 12.21 -28.99
C ASP A 84 -10.71 12.04 -28.43
N SER A 85 -11.58 11.36 -29.18
CA SER A 85 -12.99 11.11 -28.80
C SER A 85 -13.17 10.26 -27.52
N MET A 86 -12.08 9.65 -27.01
CA MET A 86 -12.08 8.76 -25.84
C MET A 86 -11.75 9.46 -24.51
N GLN A 87 -11.71 10.80 -24.47
CA GLN A 87 -11.38 11.58 -23.28
C GLN A 87 -12.12 11.12 -22.01
N ALA A 88 -13.43 10.86 -22.11
CA ALA A 88 -14.26 10.45 -20.97
C ALA A 88 -13.86 9.08 -20.39
N MET A 89 -13.40 8.14 -21.24
CA MET A 89 -12.94 6.82 -20.80
C MET A 89 -11.64 6.93 -20.02
N MET A 90 -10.70 7.74 -20.53
CA MET A 90 -9.40 7.94 -19.87
C MET A 90 -9.55 8.67 -18.53
N SER A 91 -10.39 9.69 -18.43
CA SER A 91 -10.63 10.38 -17.15
C SER A 91 -11.11 9.42 -16.06
N ARG A 92 -12.06 8.52 -16.40
CA ARG A 92 -12.55 7.50 -15.46
C ARG A 92 -11.48 6.46 -15.12
N PHE A 93 -10.67 6.05 -16.09
CA PHE A 93 -9.57 5.12 -15.86
C PHE A 93 -8.54 5.71 -14.88
N LEU A 94 -8.09 6.95 -15.12
CA LEU A 94 -7.10 7.60 -14.27
C LEU A 94 -7.61 7.80 -12.83
N GLU A 95 -8.87 8.21 -12.67
CA GLU A 95 -9.52 8.29 -11.35
C GLU A 95 -9.53 6.93 -10.63
N HIS A 96 -9.91 5.87 -11.34
CA HIS A 96 -9.94 4.51 -10.78
C HIS A 96 -8.54 4.00 -10.43
N SER A 97 -7.55 4.18 -11.32
CA SER A 97 -6.16 3.79 -11.07
C SER A 97 -5.56 4.53 -9.88
N MET A 98 -5.80 5.85 -9.75
CA MET A 98 -5.34 6.61 -8.59
C MET A 98 -6.00 6.12 -7.30
N LYS A 99 -7.30 5.83 -7.32
CA LYS A 99 -8.02 5.27 -6.17
C LYS A 99 -7.41 3.93 -5.73
N LEU A 100 -7.21 3.00 -6.67
CA LEU A 100 -6.57 1.71 -6.40
C LEU A 100 -5.15 1.87 -5.84
N PHE A 101 -4.36 2.80 -6.38
CA PHE A 101 -3.02 3.08 -5.90
C PHE A 101 -3.03 3.61 -4.45
N MET A 102 -3.93 4.55 -4.13
CA MET A 102 -4.10 5.06 -2.76
C MET A 102 -4.56 3.97 -1.78
N GLU A 103 -5.48 3.10 -2.20
CA GLU A 103 -5.96 1.97 -1.39
C GLU A 103 -4.82 0.98 -1.09
N GLN A 104 -4.00 0.62 -2.08
CA GLN A 104 -2.82 -0.23 -1.87
C GLN A 104 -1.82 0.42 -0.93
N GLN A 105 -1.49 1.70 -1.11
CA GLN A 105 -0.56 2.41 -0.24
C GLN A 105 -1.05 2.48 1.22
N ALA A 106 -2.35 2.66 1.44
CA ALA A 106 -2.96 2.63 2.77
C ALA A 106 -2.81 1.26 3.45
N GLY A 107 -2.95 0.16 2.69
CA GLY A 107 -2.73 -1.21 3.17
C GLY A 107 -1.28 -1.49 3.58
N PHE A 108 -0.30 -0.88 2.89
CA PHE A 108 1.13 -1.00 3.22
C PHE A 108 1.56 -0.13 4.41
N LYS A 109 0.87 0.99 4.67
CA LYS A 109 1.19 1.93 5.77
C LYS A 109 0.52 1.61 7.11
N SER A 110 -0.33 0.58 7.20
CA SER A 110 -0.91 0.20 8.49
C SER A 110 0.16 -0.46 9.36
N PRO A 111 0.67 0.18 10.44
CA PRO A 111 1.53 -0.48 11.41
C PRO A 111 0.84 -1.68 12.07
N LEU A 112 -0.49 -1.79 11.93
CA LEU A 112 -1.26 -2.94 12.38
C LEU A 112 -0.98 -4.21 11.55
N ASN A 113 -0.59 -4.12 10.26
CA ASN A 113 -0.13 -5.30 9.52
C ASN A 113 1.27 -5.72 9.96
N THR A 114 2.12 -4.79 10.37
CA THR A 114 3.43 -5.10 10.99
C THR A 114 3.26 -5.65 12.41
N PHE A 115 2.19 -5.28 13.13
CA PHE A 115 1.95 -5.68 14.52
C PHE A 115 1.05 -6.92 14.66
N LEU A 116 0.16 -7.20 13.71
CA LEU A 116 -0.75 -8.36 13.70
C LEU A 116 -0.47 -9.36 12.56
N GLY A 117 0.49 -9.10 11.68
CA GLY A 117 0.79 -9.94 10.51
C GLY A 117 2.28 -10.21 10.35
N THR A 118 2.83 -11.07 11.21
CA THR A 118 4.17 -11.70 11.09
C THR A 118 5.33 -10.74 10.84
N ASN A 119 6.04 -10.39 11.92
CA ASN A 119 7.46 -10.05 11.79
C ASN A 119 8.10 -11.09 10.85
N PRO A 120 8.79 -10.72 9.76
CA PRO A 120 9.45 -11.68 8.88
C PRO A 120 10.39 -12.62 9.67
N MET A 121 10.89 -12.13 10.81
CA MET A 121 11.65 -12.91 11.78
C MET A 121 10.82 -13.98 12.52
N THR A 122 9.57 -13.68 12.92
CA THR A 122 8.66 -14.66 13.55
C THR A 122 8.14 -15.70 12.56
N MET A 123 7.90 -15.31 11.30
CA MET A 123 7.52 -16.27 10.25
C MET A 123 8.69 -17.24 9.96
N MET A 124 9.91 -16.73 9.90
CA MET A 124 11.10 -17.55 9.73
C MET A 124 11.41 -18.42 10.97
N GLN A 125 11.12 -17.94 12.19
CA GLN A 125 11.19 -18.77 13.40
C GLN A 125 10.17 -19.91 13.36
N ASN A 126 8.91 -19.63 13.00
CA ASN A 126 7.88 -20.67 12.90
C ASN A 126 8.22 -21.71 11.82
N ILE A 127 8.73 -21.29 10.66
CA ILE A 127 9.17 -22.21 9.59
C ILE A 127 10.40 -23.03 10.04
N ALA A 128 11.36 -22.39 10.73
CA ALA A 128 12.54 -23.07 11.27
C ALA A 128 12.15 -24.11 12.33
N GLU A 129 11.24 -23.77 13.25
CA GLU A 129 10.74 -24.68 14.28
C GLU A 129 9.95 -25.85 13.66
N GLN A 130 9.07 -25.58 12.69
CA GLN A 130 8.33 -26.63 11.98
C GLN A 130 9.27 -27.58 11.22
N ASN A 131 10.28 -27.04 10.54
CA ASN A 131 11.28 -27.85 9.83
C ASN A 131 12.14 -28.66 10.81
N LEU A 132 12.60 -28.07 11.91
CA LEU A 132 13.39 -28.76 12.93
C LEU A 132 12.59 -29.90 13.58
N ASN A 133 11.31 -29.68 13.88
CA ASN A 133 10.45 -30.72 14.45
C ASN A 133 10.18 -31.86 13.45
N MET A 134 10.01 -31.54 12.16
CA MET A 134 9.89 -32.54 11.10
C MET A 134 11.15 -33.40 10.97
N TRP A 135 12.34 -32.77 10.92
CA TRP A 135 13.63 -33.49 10.87
C TRP A 135 13.86 -34.36 12.11
N LYS A 136 13.55 -33.84 13.31
CA LYS A 136 13.63 -34.61 14.56
C LYS A 136 12.70 -35.83 14.53
N SER A 137 11.44 -35.65 14.12
CA SER A 137 10.48 -36.76 14.04
C SER A 137 10.87 -37.82 12.99
N MET A 138 11.49 -37.40 11.87
CA MET A 138 12.03 -38.33 10.88
C MET A 138 13.22 -39.11 11.45
N GLN A 139 14.13 -38.43 12.15
CA GLN A 139 15.29 -39.05 12.77
C GLN A 139 14.88 -40.03 13.88
N GLU A 140 13.93 -39.66 14.74
CA GLU A 140 13.35 -40.55 15.76
C GLU A 140 12.70 -41.77 15.12
N ASN A 141 11.83 -41.60 14.11
CA ASN A 141 11.22 -42.73 13.40
C ASN A 141 12.25 -43.62 12.69
N PHE A 142 13.35 -43.05 12.19
CA PHE A 142 14.43 -43.82 11.56
C PHE A 142 15.21 -44.62 12.60
N TYR A 143 15.53 -44.02 13.75
CA TYR A 143 16.19 -44.71 14.86
C TYR A 143 15.31 -45.79 15.47
N THR A 144 14.03 -45.52 15.76
CA THR A 144 13.08 -46.51 16.27
C THR A 144 12.91 -47.68 15.29
N ARG A 145 12.84 -47.41 13.98
CA ARG A 145 12.73 -48.46 12.95
C ARG A 145 14.04 -49.23 12.73
N SER A 146 15.19 -48.60 12.93
CA SER A 146 16.51 -49.27 12.86
C SER A 146 16.88 -50.03 14.14
N GLY A 147 16.26 -49.69 15.28
CA GLY A 147 16.49 -50.33 16.57
C GLY A 147 15.60 -51.53 16.86
N GLN A 148 14.54 -51.77 16.08
CA GLN A 148 13.58 -52.87 16.28
C GLN A 148 13.82 -54.11 15.40
N VAL A 149 14.99 -54.27 14.76
CA VAL A 149 15.30 -55.44 13.90
C VAL A 149 16.25 -56.44 14.59
N LYS A 150 16.52 -56.28 15.88
CA LYS A 150 17.22 -57.29 16.70
C LYS A 150 16.41 -57.50 17.96
N ASP A 151 15.53 -58.50 17.95
CA ASP A 151 15.14 -59.32 19.12
C ASP A 151 13.95 -60.24 18.76
N ASP A 152 13.94 -60.86 17.57
CA ASP A 152 12.88 -61.83 17.20
C ASP A 152 13.39 -62.97 16.31
N VAL A 153 14.64 -63.41 16.52
CA VAL A 153 15.15 -64.66 15.96
C VAL A 153 16.07 -65.29 17.00
N ASP A 154 15.52 -66.19 17.84
CA ASP A 154 16.17 -67.42 18.35
C ASP A 154 15.44 -67.92 19.61
N GLU A 155 14.25 -68.52 19.47
CA GLU A 155 13.75 -69.49 20.48
C GLU A 155 12.62 -70.38 19.93
N GLU A 156 12.88 -71.19 18.89
CA GLU A 156 12.03 -72.37 18.62
C GLU A 156 12.74 -73.40 17.72
N THR A 157 13.65 -74.20 18.28
CA THR A 157 13.87 -75.61 17.89
C THR A 157 14.92 -76.26 18.80
N THR A 158 14.50 -76.87 19.90
CA THR A 158 15.09 -78.12 20.46
C THR A 158 14.25 -78.54 21.67
N GLU A 159 13.47 -79.61 21.52
CA GLU A 159 13.16 -80.66 22.53
C GLU A 159 11.82 -81.31 22.22
N ASP A 160 11.83 -82.29 21.30
CA ASP A 160 10.97 -83.47 21.45
C ASP A 160 11.91 -84.67 21.52
N GLU A 161 12.26 -85.02 22.77
CA GLU A 161 12.98 -86.23 23.11
C GLU A 161 12.15 -87.49 22.79
N LYS A 162 12.87 -88.50 22.31
CA LYS A 162 12.47 -89.91 22.26
C LYS A 162 11.59 -90.35 23.44
N LYS A 163 10.50 -91.06 23.14
CA LYS A 163 10.03 -92.18 23.97
C LYS A 163 9.69 -93.37 23.09
N ASP A 164 10.39 -94.47 23.38
CA ASP A 164 10.19 -95.82 22.87
C ASP A 164 8.79 -96.36 23.20
N ALA A 165 8.12 -96.98 22.22
CA ALA A 165 7.30 -98.20 22.30
C ALA A 165 6.51 -98.44 21.00
#